data_AF-A0A8H5EVP4-F1
#
_entry.id   AF-A0A8H5EVP4-F1
#
_cell.length_a   1.000
_cell.length_b   1.000
_cell.length_c   1.000
_cell.angle_alpha   90.00
_cell.angle_beta   90.00
_cell.angle_gamma   90.00
#
_symmetry.space_group_name_H-M   'P 1'
#
loop_
_entity.id
_entity.type
_entity.pdbx_description
1 polymer ?
#
loop_
_entity_poly.entity_id
_entity_poly.type
_entity_poly.pdbx_seq_one_letter_code
_entity_poly.pdbx_strand_id
1 'polypeptide(L)'
;MIANGISRPRVSVNAAAFVPDSFTSVDLQPPAPSSHPLNETTFDTHTMNIAAIVPLSEKAAYLRTLPVIRERCGRGHELAAQELCLDIIKTMYGADEDFATRIPPHGRWRHLDAGAPRVQYLLQAWTSSAVPIDTQEQARRTIDLLIVSVLLDTGAGKVWEYEEKMFEQGFFSGVEGQPHRVDAEGLAKITTERMGEAMQATEEVGIDGRIALLYKLGEALKANPEYFRDDGRPGDLIDFLQAKVPPSPLMLPVAI
;
A
#
# COMPACT_ATOMS: atom_id res chain seq x y z
N MET A 1 -32.79 8.73 -22.95
CA MET A 1 -32.10 7.61 -23.64
C MET A 1 -30.95 8.18 -24.46
N ILE A 2 -29.76 8.31 -23.87
CA ILE A 2 -28.49 8.30 -24.61
C ILE A 2 -27.55 7.46 -23.77
N ALA A 3 -27.44 6.20 -24.15
CA ALA A 3 -26.42 5.29 -23.69
C ALA A 3 -25.14 5.63 -24.46
N ASN A 4 -24.10 6.07 -23.76
CA ASN A 4 -22.73 6.05 -24.29
C ASN A 4 -21.90 5.22 -23.34
N GLY A 5 -21.80 3.93 -23.67
CA GLY A 5 -20.85 3.00 -23.07
C GLY A 5 -19.45 3.45 -23.42
N ILE A 6 -18.80 4.13 -22.48
CA ILE A 6 -17.35 4.25 -22.47
C ILE A 6 -16.85 2.88 -22.01
N SER A 7 -16.36 2.08 -22.96
CA SER A 7 -15.58 0.88 -22.64
C SER A 7 -14.37 1.33 -21.84
N ARG A 8 -14.41 1.12 -20.51
CA ARG A 8 -13.30 1.42 -19.61
C ARG A 8 -12.25 0.30 -19.79
N PRO A 9 -10.96 0.64 -19.96
CA PRO A 9 -9.94 -0.39 -20.12
C PRO A 9 -9.84 -1.24 -18.85
N ARG A 10 -9.78 -2.57 -19.02
CA ARG A 10 -9.41 -3.51 -17.96
C ARG A 10 -7.97 -3.23 -17.54
N VAL A 11 -7.69 -3.31 -16.23
CA VAL A 11 -6.34 -3.05 -15.70
C VAL A 11 -5.81 -4.26 -14.98
N SER A 12 -4.65 -4.73 -15.45
CA SER A 12 -3.72 -5.58 -14.72
C SER A 12 -2.89 -4.70 -13.79
N VAL A 13 -3.04 -4.87 -12.48
CA VAL A 13 -2.19 -4.18 -11.50
C VAL A 13 -0.91 -5.01 -11.35
N ASN A 14 0.00 -4.82 -12.28
CA ASN A 14 1.24 -5.58 -12.29
C ASN A 14 2.25 -4.94 -11.31
N ALA A 15 2.38 -5.51 -10.11
CA ALA A 15 3.44 -5.14 -9.16
C ALA A 15 4.86 -5.42 -9.69
N ALA A 16 5.00 -6.08 -10.85
CA ALA A 16 6.28 -6.43 -11.46
C ALA A 16 6.61 -5.65 -12.75
N ALA A 17 5.82 -4.66 -13.18
CA ALA A 17 6.01 -3.98 -14.47
C ALA A 17 7.21 -3.00 -14.56
N PHE A 18 8.19 -3.10 -13.65
CA PHE A 18 9.40 -2.28 -13.68
C PHE A 18 10.69 -3.11 -13.57
N VAL A 19 10.73 -4.26 -14.25
CA VAL A 19 11.99 -4.97 -14.51
C VAL A 19 12.13 -5.07 -16.04
N PRO A 20 13.06 -4.36 -16.68
CA PRO A 20 13.33 -4.55 -18.10
C PRO A 20 13.84 -5.98 -18.35
N ASP A 21 13.40 -6.58 -19.47
CA ASP A 21 13.69 -7.96 -19.90
C ASP A 21 15.20 -8.31 -20.05
N SER A 22 16.09 -7.34 -19.85
CA SER A 22 17.55 -7.51 -20.02
C SER A 22 18.28 -8.15 -18.84
N PHE A 23 17.60 -8.54 -17.76
CA PHE A 23 18.26 -9.03 -16.53
C PHE A 23 18.35 -10.55 -16.35
N THR A 24 18.03 -11.35 -17.37
CA THR A 24 18.01 -12.83 -17.25
C THR A 24 19.36 -13.54 -17.31
N SER A 25 20.50 -12.84 -17.38
CA SER A 25 21.80 -13.53 -17.35
C SER A 25 22.94 -12.62 -16.84
N VAL A 26 23.16 -12.62 -15.54
CA VAL A 26 24.46 -12.24 -14.98
C VAL A 26 24.93 -13.40 -14.11
N ASP A 27 25.91 -14.15 -14.61
CA ASP A 27 26.62 -15.19 -13.85
C ASP A 27 27.40 -14.50 -12.72
N LEU A 28 26.87 -14.58 -11.50
CA LEU A 28 27.56 -14.11 -10.31
C LEU A 28 28.55 -15.19 -9.84
N GLN A 29 29.83 -14.96 -10.09
CA GLN A 29 30.91 -15.79 -9.56
C GLN A 29 31.20 -15.40 -8.10
N PRO A 30 31.31 -16.35 -7.15
CA PRO A 30 31.49 -16.04 -5.74
C PRO A 30 32.88 -15.47 -5.43
N PRO A 31 33.00 -14.50 -4.50
CA PRO A 31 34.28 -13.89 -4.15
C PRO A 31 35.16 -14.83 -3.30
N ALA A 32 36.48 -14.66 -3.42
CA ALA A 32 37.50 -15.46 -2.74
C ALA A 32 37.54 -15.18 -1.21
N PRO A 33 37.87 -16.19 -0.37
CA PRO A 33 37.88 -16.04 1.08
C PRO A 33 39.10 -15.23 1.56
N SER A 34 38.87 -14.28 2.47
CA SER A 34 39.90 -13.48 3.12
C SER A 34 40.50 -14.20 4.34
N SER A 35 41.80 -14.01 4.53
CA SER A 35 42.62 -14.63 5.59
C SER A 35 42.83 -13.67 6.76
N HIS A 36 42.14 -13.90 7.88
CA HIS A 36 42.53 -13.36 9.19
C HIS A 36 42.47 -14.47 10.26
N PRO A 37 43.52 -14.64 11.09
CA PRO A 37 43.58 -15.71 12.10
C PRO A 37 42.83 -15.32 13.37
N LEU A 38 41.99 -16.22 13.88
CA LEU A 38 41.35 -16.10 15.19
C LEU A 38 42.27 -16.69 16.27
N ASN A 39 42.53 -15.91 17.32
CA ASN A 39 43.30 -16.30 18.49
C ASN A 39 42.40 -17.13 19.44
N GLU A 40 42.81 -18.36 19.74
CA GLU A 40 42.20 -19.20 20.77
C GLU A 40 42.64 -18.74 22.16
N THR A 41 41.69 -18.40 23.03
CA THR A 41 41.90 -18.42 24.48
C THR A 41 40.73 -19.13 25.15
N THR A 42 41.12 -20.07 26.00
CA THR A 42 40.38 -21.09 26.74
C THR A 42 39.34 -20.52 27.71
N PHE A 43 38.12 -21.07 27.64
CA PHE A 43 37.23 -21.24 28.79
C PHE A 43 36.53 -22.59 28.68
N ASP A 44 36.98 -23.53 29.49
CA ASP A 44 36.33 -24.82 29.72
C ASP A 44 35.22 -24.63 30.77
N THR A 45 33.99 -25.01 30.44
CA THR A 45 33.01 -25.61 31.36
C THR A 45 31.82 -26.12 30.57
N HIS A 46 31.82 -27.42 30.26
CA HIS A 46 30.64 -28.25 30.00
C HIS A 46 29.54 -27.67 29.08
N THR A 47 29.85 -27.49 27.80
CA THR A 47 28.83 -27.42 26.75
C THR A 47 28.67 -28.81 26.15
N MET A 48 27.52 -29.44 26.37
CA MET A 48 27.11 -30.61 25.59
C MET A 48 27.27 -30.28 24.10
N ASN A 49 28.06 -31.09 23.40
CA ASN A 49 28.29 -30.98 21.97
C ASN A 49 27.02 -31.41 21.21
N ILE A 50 26.01 -30.54 21.14
CA ILE A 50 24.78 -30.70 20.34
C ILE A 50 25.08 -30.36 18.86
N ALA A 51 26.29 -30.63 18.37
CA ALA A 51 26.61 -30.57 16.94
C ALA A 51 26.36 -31.92 16.23
N ALA A 52 26.12 -32.99 16.99
CA ALA A 52 25.77 -34.30 16.44
C ALA A 52 24.28 -34.60 16.69
N ILE A 53 23.59 -34.99 15.60
CA ILE A 53 22.22 -35.52 15.56
C ILE A 53 21.10 -34.45 15.54
N VAL A 54 21.17 -33.51 14.60
CA VAL A 54 19.95 -32.93 14.01
C VAL A 54 19.89 -33.43 12.57
N PRO A 55 18.87 -34.25 12.19
CA PRO A 55 18.69 -34.73 10.83
C PRO A 55 18.77 -33.58 9.80
N LEU A 56 19.30 -33.86 8.62
CA LEU A 56 19.38 -32.86 7.54
C LEU A 56 18.01 -32.26 7.19
N SER A 57 16.93 -33.03 7.35
CA SER A 57 15.55 -32.57 7.20
C SER A 57 15.16 -31.51 8.23
N GLU A 58 15.62 -31.66 9.47
CA GLU A 58 15.30 -30.75 10.58
C GLU A 58 16.19 -29.49 10.52
N LYS A 59 17.45 -29.63 10.08
CA LYS A 59 18.28 -28.48 9.68
C LYS A 59 17.63 -27.72 8.52
N ALA A 60 17.14 -28.42 7.50
CA ALA A 60 16.46 -27.78 6.36
C ALA A 60 15.11 -27.16 6.74
N ALA A 61 14.40 -27.71 7.73
CA ALA A 61 13.19 -27.10 8.29
C ALA A 61 13.52 -25.81 9.06
N TYR A 62 14.56 -25.85 9.90
CA TYR A 62 15.05 -24.67 10.62
C TYR A 62 15.50 -23.54 9.67
N LEU A 63 16.21 -23.86 8.59
CA LEU A 63 16.64 -22.88 7.59
C LEU A 63 15.50 -22.23 6.80
N ARG A 64 14.30 -22.80 6.83
CA ARG A 64 13.08 -22.25 6.20
C ARG A 64 12.23 -21.43 7.16
N THR A 65 12.64 -21.29 8.42
CA THR A 65 11.91 -20.47 9.38
C THR A 65 12.10 -18.97 9.08
N LEU A 66 11.04 -18.19 9.27
CA LEU A 66 11.06 -16.74 9.05
C LEU A 66 12.18 -15.99 9.79
N PRO A 67 12.56 -16.34 11.05
CA PRO A 67 13.68 -15.70 11.73
C PRO A 67 15.02 -15.90 11.02
N VAL A 68 15.30 -17.13 10.56
CA VAL A 68 16.55 -17.46 9.87
C VAL A 68 16.60 -16.86 8.46
N ILE A 69 15.46 -16.84 7.76
CA ILE A 69 15.34 -16.14 6.48
C ILE A 69 15.61 -14.64 6.67
N ARG A 70 15.02 -13.98 7.67
CA ARG A 70 15.27 -12.56 7.97
C ARG A 70 16.73 -12.27 8.33
N GLU A 71 17.33 -13.09 9.20
CA GLU A 71 18.73 -12.93 9.60
C GLU A 71 19.69 -13.05 8.40
N ARG A 72 19.45 -14.03 7.52
CA ARG A 72 20.33 -14.30 6.37
C ARG A 72 20.11 -13.33 5.23
N CYS A 73 18.87 -12.90 4.97
CA CYS A 73 18.60 -11.81 4.03
C CYS A 73 19.22 -10.48 4.52
N GLY A 74 19.29 -10.24 5.82
CA GLY A 74 19.84 -8.99 6.37
C GLY A 74 21.36 -8.81 6.22
N ARG A 75 22.16 -9.90 6.18
CA ARG A 75 23.62 -9.80 6.37
C ARG A 75 24.48 -9.57 5.10
N GLY A 76 23.88 -9.50 3.91
CA GLY A 76 24.63 -9.29 2.67
C GLY A 76 23.85 -8.69 1.49
N HIS A 77 22.52 -8.57 1.59
CA HIS A 77 21.69 -8.02 0.52
C HIS A 77 21.45 -6.51 0.64
N GLU A 78 21.75 -5.88 1.78
CA GLU A 78 21.43 -4.47 1.98
C GLU A 78 22.23 -3.54 1.06
N LEU A 79 23.55 -3.73 0.94
CA LEU A 79 24.38 -2.87 0.08
C LEU A 79 24.12 -3.11 -1.41
N ALA A 80 24.07 -4.36 -1.85
CA ALA A 80 23.79 -4.69 -3.25
C ALA A 80 22.36 -4.29 -3.67
N ALA A 81 21.37 -4.40 -2.78
CA ALA A 81 20.02 -3.92 -3.06
C ALA A 81 19.95 -2.38 -3.07
N GLN A 82 20.68 -1.70 -2.18
CA GLN A 82 20.77 -0.24 -2.19
C GLN A 82 21.41 0.28 -3.47
N GLU A 83 22.52 -0.34 -3.92
CA GLU A 83 23.18 -0.01 -5.18
C GLU A 83 22.26 -0.24 -6.38
N LEU A 84 21.60 -1.40 -6.44
CA LEU A 84 20.61 -1.69 -7.48
C LEU A 84 19.45 -0.69 -7.49
N CYS A 85 18.89 -0.34 -6.32
CA CYS A 85 17.84 0.65 -6.20
C CYS A 85 18.32 2.03 -6.68
N LEU A 86 19.53 2.44 -6.28
CA LEU A 86 20.12 3.70 -6.73
C LEU A 86 20.34 3.71 -8.24
N ASP A 87 20.80 2.62 -8.83
CA ASP A 87 21.03 2.52 -10.28
C ASP A 87 19.71 2.57 -11.06
N ILE A 88 18.66 1.89 -10.59
CA ILE A 88 17.32 1.97 -11.19
C ILE A 88 16.80 3.41 -11.11
N ILE A 89 16.89 4.04 -9.94
CA ILE A 89 16.42 5.42 -9.74
C ILE A 89 17.20 6.38 -10.63
N LYS A 90 18.53 6.26 -10.73
CA LYS A 90 19.36 7.09 -11.60
C LYS A 90 19.08 6.85 -13.08
N THR A 91 18.76 5.61 -13.47
CA THR A 91 18.35 5.27 -14.84
C THR A 91 17.02 5.94 -15.19
N MET A 92 16.08 5.99 -14.24
CA MET A 92 14.75 6.59 -14.45
C MET A 92 14.74 8.12 -14.37
N TYR A 93 15.52 8.69 -13.45
CA TYR A 93 15.43 10.09 -13.07
C TYR A 93 16.72 10.88 -13.34
N GLY A 94 17.74 10.28 -13.94
CA GLY A 94 19.05 10.90 -14.21
C GLY A 94 20.07 10.62 -13.11
N ALA A 95 21.36 10.65 -13.45
CA ALA A 95 22.45 10.33 -12.54
C ALA A 95 23.16 11.55 -11.92
N ASP A 96 22.73 12.77 -12.27
CA ASP A 96 23.24 14.01 -11.68
C ASP A 96 22.76 14.21 -10.24
N GLU A 97 23.45 15.09 -9.50
CA GLU A 97 23.21 15.34 -8.07
C GLU A 97 21.78 15.78 -7.75
N ASP A 98 21.05 16.33 -8.73
CA ASP A 98 19.68 16.83 -8.57
C ASP A 98 18.60 15.77 -8.86
N PHE A 99 18.95 14.51 -9.13
CA PHE A 99 17.98 13.47 -9.50
C PHE A 99 16.83 13.31 -8.52
N ALA A 100 17.10 13.50 -7.22
CA ALA A 100 16.09 13.40 -6.17
C ALA A 100 14.95 14.42 -6.35
N THR A 101 15.23 15.60 -6.93
CA THR A 101 14.23 16.65 -7.17
C THR A 101 13.22 16.27 -8.26
N ARG A 102 13.58 15.32 -9.12
CA ARG A 102 12.73 14.84 -10.23
C ARG A 102 11.91 13.62 -9.84
N ILE A 103 12.17 13.01 -8.68
CA ILE A 103 11.35 11.93 -8.15
C ILE A 103 10.02 12.54 -7.69
N PRO A 104 8.89 12.22 -8.35
CA PRO A 104 7.61 12.76 -7.95
C PRO A 104 7.27 12.26 -6.54
N PRO A 105 6.60 13.07 -5.69
CA PRO A 105 6.14 12.60 -4.39
C PRO A 105 5.33 11.32 -4.58
N HIS A 106 5.75 10.23 -3.95
CA HIS A 106 5.13 8.92 -4.09
C HIS A 106 4.10 8.72 -2.97
N GLY A 107 2.97 8.09 -3.31
CA GLY A 107 1.90 7.83 -2.37
C GLY A 107 0.73 7.17 -3.05
N ARG A 108 -0.28 6.79 -2.24
CA ARG A 108 -1.45 6.04 -2.72
C ARG A 108 -2.21 6.73 -3.85
N TRP A 109 -2.19 8.07 -3.88
CA TRP A 109 -2.73 8.85 -4.99
C TRP A 109 -2.17 8.42 -6.36
N ARG A 110 -0.85 8.24 -6.47
CA ARG A 110 -0.20 7.87 -7.73
C ARG A 110 -0.54 6.43 -8.14
N HIS A 111 -0.84 5.55 -7.18
CA HIS A 111 -1.34 4.21 -7.47
C HIS A 111 -2.74 4.25 -8.09
N LEU A 112 -3.62 5.12 -7.57
CA LEU A 112 -4.94 5.36 -8.18
C LEU A 112 -4.80 5.97 -9.58
N ASP A 113 -3.79 6.79 -9.81
CA ASP A 113 -3.56 7.42 -11.12
C ASP A 113 -2.75 6.55 -12.11
N ALA A 114 -2.48 5.27 -11.79
CA ALA A 114 -1.71 4.39 -12.66
C ALA A 114 -2.48 4.08 -13.96
N GLY A 115 -1.95 4.56 -15.10
CA GLY A 115 -2.54 4.38 -16.44
C GLY A 115 -3.71 5.31 -16.78
N ALA A 116 -4.35 5.95 -15.78
CA ALA A 116 -5.42 6.93 -15.98
C ALA A 116 -5.54 7.83 -14.73
N PRO A 117 -5.81 9.15 -14.86
CA PRO A 117 -5.89 10.08 -13.73
C PRO A 117 -7.24 9.99 -12.99
N ARG A 118 -7.47 8.87 -12.30
CA ARG A 118 -8.76 8.52 -11.68
C ARG A 118 -9.21 9.51 -10.62
N VAL A 119 -8.28 9.99 -9.79
CA VAL A 119 -8.66 10.96 -8.75
C VAL A 119 -9.11 12.26 -9.40
N GLN A 120 -8.46 12.69 -10.49
CA GLN A 120 -8.87 13.85 -11.26
C GLN A 120 -10.27 13.68 -11.86
N TYR A 121 -10.63 12.49 -12.34
CA TYR A 121 -11.98 12.22 -12.84
C TYR A 121 -13.03 12.32 -11.73
N LEU A 122 -12.75 11.84 -10.53
CA LEU A 122 -13.65 11.99 -9.38
C LEU A 122 -13.83 13.47 -9.00
N LEU A 123 -12.74 14.24 -8.91
CA LEU A 123 -12.80 15.67 -8.62
C LEU A 123 -13.62 16.45 -9.66
N GLN A 124 -13.40 16.16 -10.94
CA GLN A 124 -14.18 16.75 -12.04
C GLN A 124 -15.66 16.37 -11.97
N ALA A 125 -15.97 15.11 -11.67
CA ALA A 125 -17.34 14.63 -11.51
C ALA A 125 -18.05 15.32 -10.34
N TRP A 126 -17.37 15.49 -9.20
CA TRP A 126 -17.93 16.18 -8.03
C TRP A 126 -18.17 17.67 -8.30
N THR A 127 -17.22 18.32 -8.97
CA THR A 127 -17.30 19.75 -9.33
C THR A 127 -18.39 20.01 -10.37
N SER A 128 -18.55 19.10 -11.34
CA SER A 128 -19.51 19.26 -12.45
C SER A 128 -20.88 18.64 -12.17
N SER A 129 -21.12 18.15 -10.96
CA SER A 129 -22.40 17.55 -10.58
C SER A 129 -23.51 18.60 -10.47
N ALA A 130 -24.77 18.16 -10.54
CA ALA A 130 -25.94 19.05 -10.47
C ALA A 130 -25.98 19.90 -9.19
N VAL A 131 -25.41 19.38 -8.10
CA VAL A 131 -25.16 20.11 -6.85
C VAL A 131 -23.65 20.00 -6.58
N PRO A 132 -22.86 21.00 -7.02
CA PRO A 132 -21.41 20.95 -6.88
C PRO A 132 -20.98 20.74 -5.43
N ILE A 133 -20.05 19.80 -5.25
CA ILE A 133 -19.49 19.50 -3.94
C ILE A 133 -18.42 20.54 -3.61
N ASP A 134 -18.47 21.12 -2.42
CA ASP A 134 -17.49 22.12 -1.99
C ASP A 134 -16.09 21.51 -1.82
N THR A 135 -15.06 22.34 -1.89
CA THR A 135 -13.65 21.90 -1.84
C THR A 135 -13.32 21.14 -0.55
N GLN A 136 -13.91 21.50 0.58
CA GLN A 136 -13.64 20.83 1.84
C GLN A 136 -14.23 19.42 1.82
N GLU A 137 -15.45 19.25 1.34
CA GLU A 137 -16.06 17.93 1.18
C GLU A 137 -15.35 17.08 0.10
N GLN A 138 -14.89 17.67 -1.00
CA GLN A 138 -14.03 16.98 -1.96
C GLN A 138 -12.76 16.44 -1.29
N ALA A 139 -12.14 17.22 -0.39
CA ALA A 139 -10.97 16.80 0.36
C ALA A 139 -11.31 15.67 1.36
N ARG A 140 -12.45 15.73 2.05
CA ARG A 140 -12.91 14.62 2.93
C ARG A 140 -13.08 13.32 2.15
N ARG A 141 -13.79 13.36 1.02
CA ARG A 141 -14.01 12.18 0.14
C ARG A 141 -12.71 11.63 -0.43
N THR A 142 -11.74 12.49 -0.70
CA THR A 142 -10.41 12.09 -1.14
C THR A 142 -9.67 11.33 -0.02
N ILE A 143 -9.71 11.84 1.20
CA ILE A 143 -9.13 11.14 2.37
C ILE A 143 -9.83 9.80 2.61
N ASP A 144 -11.17 9.78 2.53
CA ASP A 144 -11.98 8.56 2.62
C ASP A 144 -11.47 7.50 1.63
N LEU A 145 -11.37 7.85 0.35
CA LEU A 145 -10.85 6.99 -0.72
C LEU A 145 -9.43 6.48 -0.43
N LEU A 146 -8.52 7.39 -0.06
CA LEU A 146 -7.13 7.05 0.18
C LEU A 146 -6.98 6.05 1.33
N ILE A 147 -7.65 6.28 2.46
CA ILE A 147 -7.54 5.41 3.65
C ILE A 147 -8.05 4.01 3.35
N VAL A 148 -9.26 3.85 2.79
CA VAL A 148 -9.77 2.51 2.50
C VAL A 148 -8.97 1.82 1.41
N SER A 149 -8.47 2.57 0.41
CA SER A 149 -7.64 1.97 -0.64
C SER A 149 -6.34 1.39 -0.08
N VAL A 150 -5.70 2.03 0.92
CA VAL A 150 -4.50 1.49 1.58
C VAL A 150 -4.81 0.19 2.30
N LEU A 151 -5.93 0.10 3.03
CA LEU A 151 -6.26 -1.10 3.80
C LEU A 151 -6.67 -2.29 2.94
N LEU A 152 -7.20 -2.03 1.74
CA LEU A 152 -7.52 -3.06 0.76
C LEU A 152 -6.29 -3.55 -0.01
N ASP A 153 -5.17 -2.82 0.07
CA ASP A 153 -3.95 -3.12 -0.67
C ASP A 153 -3.27 -4.38 -0.16
N THR A 154 -3.55 -5.49 -0.82
CA THR A 154 -2.99 -6.81 -0.47
C THR A 154 -2.91 -7.63 -1.75
N GLY A 155 -1.72 -8.15 -2.03
CA GLY A 155 -1.35 -8.70 -3.33
C GLY A 155 -2.28 -9.81 -3.82
N ALA A 156 -3.09 -9.50 -4.82
CA ALA A 156 -4.02 -10.44 -5.48
C ALA A 156 -3.32 -11.29 -6.57
N GLY A 157 -1.99 -11.34 -6.57
CA GLY A 157 -1.20 -12.02 -7.59
C GLY A 157 -1.05 -11.21 -8.88
N LYS A 158 -0.24 -11.72 -9.82
CA LYS A 158 0.19 -10.99 -11.03
C LYS A 158 -0.89 -10.88 -12.12
N VAL A 159 -1.99 -11.63 -12.02
CA VAL A 159 -2.99 -11.82 -13.09
C VAL A 159 -4.37 -11.30 -12.69
N TRP A 160 -4.51 -10.77 -11.47
CA TRP A 160 -5.79 -10.22 -11.03
C TRP A 160 -6.05 -8.87 -11.70
N GLU A 161 -7.26 -8.72 -12.23
CA GLU A 161 -7.79 -7.50 -12.79
C GLU A 161 -9.02 -7.08 -11.99
N TYR A 162 -9.17 -5.78 -11.80
CA TYR A 162 -10.26 -5.22 -11.00
C TYR A 162 -10.89 -4.03 -11.72
N GLU A 163 -12.22 -4.05 -11.83
CA GLU A 163 -13.01 -2.89 -12.22
C GLU A 163 -13.45 -2.10 -10.98
N GLU A 164 -12.99 -0.86 -10.86
CA GLU A 164 -13.23 -0.04 -9.67
C GLU A 164 -14.69 0.39 -9.53
N LYS A 165 -15.41 -0.24 -8.60
CA LYS A 165 -16.83 0.06 -8.36
C LYS A 165 -17.17 0.31 -6.90
N MET A 166 -16.40 -0.23 -5.96
CA MET A 166 -16.75 -0.21 -4.53
C MET A 166 -17.01 1.20 -3.99
N PHE A 167 -16.10 2.14 -4.27
CA PHE A 167 -16.22 3.51 -3.77
C PHE A 167 -17.36 4.27 -4.48
N GLU A 168 -17.50 4.12 -5.80
CA GLU A 168 -18.58 4.76 -6.56
C GLU A 168 -19.97 4.19 -6.23
N GLN A 169 -20.05 2.95 -5.73
CA GLN A 169 -21.28 2.28 -5.34
C GLN A 169 -21.65 2.45 -3.86
N GLY A 170 -20.87 3.19 -3.07
CA GLY A 170 -21.16 3.39 -1.66
C GLY A 170 -20.92 2.18 -0.78
N PHE A 171 -20.03 1.27 -1.19
CA PHE A 171 -19.75 0.04 -0.45
C PHE A 171 -19.32 0.29 1.01
N PHE A 172 -18.62 1.40 1.26
CA PHE A 172 -18.08 1.78 2.57
C PHE A 172 -18.92 2.85 3.30
N SER A 173 -20.04 3.27 2.72
CA SER A 173 -20.86 4.35 3.26
C SER A 173 -22.02 3.82 4.08
N GLY A 174 -22.22 4.38 5.27
CA GLY A 174 -23.40 4.14 6.10
C GLY A 174 -24.60 4.99 5.66
N VAL A 175 -24.36 6.04 4.86
CA VAL A 175 -25.34 7.09 4.56
C VAL A 175 -25.87 6.99 3.12
N GLU A 176 -27.18 6.82 3.00
CA GLU A 176 -27.87 6.76 1.72
C GLU A 176 -27.67 8.06 0.91
N GLY A 177 -27.43 7.93 -0.39
CA GLY A 177 -27.17 9.07 -1.28
C GLY A 177 -25.75 9.65 -1.18
N GLN A 178 -24.87 9.11 -0.33
CA GLN A 178 -23.47 9.51 -0.23
C GLN A 178 -22.53 8.35 -0.58
N PRO A 179 -22.41 7.96 -1.86
CA PRO A 179 -21.60 6.81 -2.24
C PRO A 179 -20.10 7.03 -2.02
N HIS A 180 -19.60 8.23 -2.25
CA HIS A 180 -18.18 8.57 -2.12
C HIS A 180 -17.74 8.88 -0.67
N ARG A 181 -18.38 8.24 0.31
CA ARG A 181 -18.13 8.41 1.74
C ARG A 181 -17.66 7.09 2.35
N VAL A 182 -16.80 7.21 3.35
CA VAL A 182 -16.43 6.10 4.24
C VAL A 182 -16.81 6.51 5.66
N ASP A 183 -17.49 5.64 6.38
CA ASP A 183 -17.77 5.87 7.80
C ASP A 183 -17.87 4.54 8.55
N ALA A 184 -17.82 4.63 9.88
CA ALA A 184 -17.79 3.45 10.72
C ALA A 184 -19.07 2.61 10.64
N GLU A 185 -20.22 3.19 10.27
CA GLU A 185 -21.46 2.43 10.04
C GLU A 185 -21.37 1.61 8.74
N GLY A 186 -20.90 2.20 7.65
CA GLY A 186 -20.71 1.52 6.37
C GLY A 186 -19.68 0.40 6.47
N LEU A 187 -18.56 0.65 7.15
CA LEU A 187 -17.52 -0.35 7.38
C LEU A 187 -18.04 -1.56 8.20
N ALA A 188 -18.91 -1.33 9.18
CA ALA A 188 -19.51 -2.39 9.98
C ALA A 188 -20.53 -3.27 9.23
N LYS A 189 -21.04 -2.82 8.08
CA LYS A 189 -22.03 -3.54 7.25
C LYS A 189 -21.40 -4.44 6.19
N ILE A 190 -20.07 -4.44 6.06
CA ILE A 190 -19.36 -5.26 5.08
C ILE A 190 -19.50 -6.74 5.47
N THR A 191 -19.68 -7.64 4.51
CA THR A 191 -19.71 -9.09 4.77
C THR A 191 -18.73 -9.80 3.83
N THR A 192 -18.35 -11.04 4.16
CA THR A 192 -17.46 -11.84 3.32
C THR A 192 -18.00 -12.03 1.91
N GLU A 193 -19.30 -12.27 1.79
CA GLU A 193 -19.99 -12.46 0.50
C GLU A 193 -19.96 -11.17 -0.32
N ARG A 194 -20.38 -10.04 0.29
CA ARG A 194 -20.37 -8.72 -0.37
C ARG A 194 -18.96 -8.32 -0.78
N MET A 195 -17.97 -8.60 0.06
CA MET A 195 -16.56 -8.30 -0.21
C MET A 195 -16.02 -9.16 -1.35
N GLY A 196 -16.30 -10.47 -1.36
CA GLY A 196 -15.86 -11.38 -2.41
C GLY A 196 -16.40 -10.98 -3.79
N GLU A 197 -17.70 -10.67 -3.87
CA GLU A 197 -18.33 -10.16 -5.08
C GLU A 197 -17.71 -8.83 -5.53
N ALA A 198 -17.59 -7.89 -4.59
CA ALA A 198 -17.09 -6.55 -4.89
C ALA A 198 -15.63 -6.56 -5.33
N MET A 199 -14.80 -7.43 -4.74
CA MET A 199 -13.40 -7.61 -5.09
C MET A 199 -13.19 -8.40 -6.39
N GLN A 200 -14.24 -8.94 -7.01
CA GLN A 200 -14.13 -9.71 -8.26
C GLN A 200 -13.08 -10.84 -8.15
N ALA A 201 -12.93 -11.40 -6.95
CA ALA A 201 -11.90 -12.38 -6.66
C ALA A 201 -12.39 -13.78 -7.07
N THR A 202 -11.61 -14.48 -7.89
CA THR A 202 -11.90 -15.88 -8.26
C THR A 202 -11.44 -16.88 -7.20
N GLU A 203 -10.53 -16.44 -6.32
CA GLU A 203 -10.06 -17.17 -5.15
C GLU A 203 -10.17 -16.27 -3.91
N GLU A 204 -10.63 -16.80 -2.78
CA GLU A 204 -10.95 -16.01 -1.57
C GLU A 204 -9.72 -15.54 -0.77
N VAL A 205 -8.52 -15.54 -1.37
CA VAL A 205 -7.28 -15.37 -0.60
C VAL A 205 -7.20 -14.00 0.06
N GLY A 206 -7.37 -14.00 1.38
CA GLY A 206 -7.20 -12.86 2.27
C GLY A 206 -8.42 -11.95 2.41
N ILE A 207 -9.62 -12.35 1.96
CA ILE A 207 -10.85 -11.55 2.13
C ILE A 207 -11.08 -11.26 3.61
N ASP A 208 -11.01 -12.28 4.47
CA ASP A 208 -11.23 -12.14 5.92
C ASP A 208 -10.25 -11.16 6.57
N GLY A 209 -8.99 -11.17 6.14
CA GLY A 209 -7.97 -10.25 6.62
C GLY A 209 -8.29 -8.80 6.30
N ARG A 210 -8.79 -8.54 5.07
CA ARG A 210 -9.20 -7.20 4.63
C ARG A 210 -10.42 -6.71 5.40
N ILE A 211 -11.43 -7.57 5.58
CA ILE A 211 -12.63 -7.24 6.35
C ILE A 211 -12.25 -6.93 7.81
N ALA A 212 -11.40 -7.76 8.42
CA ALA A 212 -10.92 -7.51 9.78
C ALA A 212 -10.18 -6.17 9.91
N LEU A 213 -9.41 -5.75 8.90
CA LEU A 213 -8.78 -4.42 8.87
C LEU A 213 -9.82 -3.29 8.78
N LEU A 214 -10.83 -3.44 7.92
CA LEU A 214 -11.89 -2.44 7.76
C LEU A 214 -12.77 -2.31 9.01
N TYR A 215 -13.06 -3.41 9.70
CA TYR A 215 -13.74 -3.36 11.00
C TYR A 215 -12.90 -2.65 12.05
N LYS A 216 -11.61 -2.99 12.16
CA LYS A 216 -10.70 -2.31 13.09
C LYS A 216 -10.59 -0.82 12.78
N LEU A 217 -10.61 -0.43 11.51
CA LEU A 217 -10.70 0.96 11.12
C LEU A 217 -11.98 1.60 11.67
N GLY A 218 -13.16 1.00 11.43
CA GLY A 218 -14.43 1.51 11.95
C GLY A 218 -14.44 1.69 13.47
N GLU A 219 -13.93 0.72 14.21
CA GLU A 219 -13.80 0.79 15.68
C GLU A 219 -12.84 1.91 16.11
N ALA A 220 -11.68 2.04 15.45
CA ALA A 220 -10.72 3.10 15.74
C ALA A 220 -11.30 4.50 15.47
N LEU A 221 -12.06 4.66 14.38
CA LEU A 221 -12.71 5.93 14.05
C LEU A 221 -13.75 6.31 15.12
N LYS A 222 -14.61 5.37 15.53
CA LYS A 222 -15.62 5.59 16.60
C LYS A 222 -15.01 5.87 17.97
N ALA A 223 -13.87 5.23 18.28
CA ALA A 223 -13.19 5.43 19.55
C ALA A 223 -12.54 6.82 19.67
N ASN A 224 -12.39 7.56 18.56
CA ASN A 224 -11.70 8.85 18.52
C ASN A 224 -12.56 9.96 17.88
N PRO A 225 -13.73 10.30 18.47
CA PRO A 225 -14.63 11.31 17.91
C PRO A 225 -14.04 12.72 17.89
N GLU A 226 -12.99 13.01 18.67
CA GLU A 226 -12.24 14.27 18.58
C GLU A 226 -11.67 14.51 17.18
N TYR A 227 -11.20 13.44 16.51
CA TYR A 227 -10.58 13.54 15.18
C TYR A 227 -11.56 13.25 14.05
N PHE A 228 -12.52 12.35 14.27
CA PHE A 228 -13.35 11.76 13.19
C PHE A 228 -14.84 12.01 13.36
N ARG A 229 -15.24 12.84 14.33
CA ARG A 229 -16.63 13.11 14.73
C ARG A 229 -17.38 11.84 15.15
N ASP A 230 -18.66 11.99 15.48
CA ASP A 230 -19.50 10.88 15.98
C ASP A 230 -19.76 9.80 14.93
N ASP A 231 -19.82 10.20 13.66
CA ASP A 231 -20.00 9.29 12.52
C ASP A 231 -18.78 8.38 12.29
N GLY A 232 -17.62 8.74 12.84
CA GLY A 232 -16.36 8.02 12.63
C GLY A 232 -15.98 8.01 11.15
N ARG A 233 -15.87 9.19 10.53
CA ARG A 233 -15.49 9.35 9.12
C ARG A 233 -14.02 9.74 9.02
N PRO A 234 -13.19 9.01 8.24
CA PRO A 234 -11.77 9.34 8.12
C PRO A 234 -11.51 10.74 7.57
N GLY A 235 -12.33 11.18 6.61
CA GLY A 235 -12.24 12.50 6.00
C GLY A 235 -12.38 13.67 6.96
N ASP A 236 -13.07 13.50 8.10
CA ASP A 236 -13.26 14.56 9.10
C ASP A 236 -11.95 14.93 9.83
N LEU A 237 -10.87 14.15 9.63
CA LEU A 237 -9.52 14.53 10.06
C LEU A 237 -9.12 15.91 9.53
N ILE A 238 -9.59 16.30 8.34
CA ILE A 238 -9.28 17.62 7.78
C ILE A 238 -9.86 18.74 8.63
N ASP A 239 -11.07 18.56 9.17
CA ASP A 239 -11.72 19.55 10.02
C ASP A 239 -10.96 19.72 11.34
N PHE A 240 -10.52 18.59 11.93
CA PHE A 240 -9.67 18.62 13.12
C PHE A 240 -8.37 19.38 12.85
N LEU A 241 -7.66 19.06 11.76
CA LEU A 241 -6.40 19.70 11.42
C LEU A 241 -6.58 21.19 11.15
N GLN A 242 -7.61 21.59 10.41
CA GLN A 242 -7.92 22.99 10.13
C GLN A 242 -8.18 23.79 11.41
N ALA A 243 -8.88 23.20 12.40
CA ALA A 243 -9.11 23.84 13.68
C ALA A 243 -7.81 24.06 14.50
N LYS A 244 -6.74 23.31 14.21
CA LYS A 244 -5.43 23.44 14.87
C LYS A 244 -4.45 24.34 14.13
N VAL A 245 -4.70 24.66 12.85
CA VAL A 245 -3.84 25.55 12.07
C VAL A 245 -4.16 26.99 12.46
N PRO A 246 -3.20 27.75 13.04
CA PRO A 246 -3.41 29.17 13.28
C PRO A 246 -3.58 29.89 11.93
N PRO A 247 -4.40 30.96 11.86
CA PRO A 247 -4.55 31.73 10.63
C PRO A 247 -3.18 32.22 10.16
N SER A 248 -2.70 31.68 9.04
CA SER A 248 -1.42 32.04 8.45
C SER A 248 -1.66 32.82 7.16
N PRO A 249 -0.99 33.96 6.96
CA PRO A 249 -1.03 34.70 5.69
C PRO A 249 -0.31 33.97 4.54
N LEU A 250 0.34 32.83 4.81
CA LEU A 250 1.07 32.01 3.84
C LEU A 250 0.25 30.77 3.41
N MET A 251 -1.04 30.93 3.16
CA MET A 251 -1.76 29.94 2.32
C MET A 251 -1.18 30.05 0.91
N LEU A 252 -0.14 29.26 0.62
CA LEU A 252 0.25 28.98 -0.75
C LEU A 252 -1.00 28.41 -1.45
N PRO A 253 -1.41 28.95 -2.60
CA PRO A 253 -2.50 28.36 -3.35
C PRO A 253 -2.11 26.90 -3.64
N VAL A 254 -2.91 25.96 -3.13
CA VAL A 254 -2.85 24.58 -3.59
C VAL A 254 -3.40 24.62 -5.00
N ALA A 255 -2.51 24.73 -5.98
CA ALA A 255 -2.87 24.52 -7.38
C ALA A 255 -3.22 23.04 -7.52
N ILE A 256 -4.52 22.76 -7.62
CA ILE A 256 -5.07 21.47 -8.05
C ILE A 256 -5.16 21.50 -9.58
#